data_AF-A0A960R1I7-F1
#
_entry.id   AF-A0A960R1I7-F1
#
_cell.length_a   1.000
_cell.length_b   1.000
_cell.length_c   1.000
_cell.angle_alpha   90.00
_cell.angle_beta   90.00
_cell.angle_gamma   90.00
#
_symmetry.space_group_name_H-M   'P 1'
#
loop_
_entity.id
_entity.type
_entity.pdbx_description
1 polymer ?
#
loop_
_entity_poly.entity_id
_entity_poly.type
_entity_poly.pdbx_seq_one_letter_code
_entity_poly.pdbx_strand_id
1 'polypeptide(L)' 'MLVATIQGSLQQVKKGIQKGGKGADALEFRLDLMEKIDRLTLSKLMKKISLPVIFTLRRKNQGGAFKGNER' A
#
# COMPACT_ATOMS: atom_id res chain seq x y z
N MET A 1 4.44 17.96 1.38
CA MET A 1 4.61 16.52 1.62
C MET A 1 4.18 15.76 0.38
N LEU A 2 5.08 14.99 -0.22
CA LEU A 2 4.84 14.15 -1.39
C LEU A 2 4.66 12.69 -0.92
N VAL A 3 3.52 12.09 -1.28
CA VAL A 3 3.20 10.71 -0.91
C VAL A 3 3.14 9.86 -2.16
N ALA A 4 3.89 8.76 -2.20
CA ALA A 4 3.84 7.80 -3.30
C ALA A 4 2.83 6.69 -3.01
N THR A 5 1.83 6.53 -3.88
CA THR A 5 0.81 5.49 -3.75
C THR A 5 1.29 4.16 -4.33
N ILE A 6 1.09 3.09 -3.57
CA ILE A 6 1.50 1.72 -3.86
C ILE A 6 0.24 0.84 -3.96
N GLN A 7 0.11 0.12 -5.08
CA GLN A 7 -1.02 -0.75 -5.39
C GLN A 7 -0.62 -1.89 -6.35
N GLY A 8 -1.51 -2.87 -6.56
CA GLY A 8 -1.32 -3.97 -7.49
C GLY A 8 -0.73 -5.24 -6.87
N SER A 9 -0.05 -6.05 -7.69
CA SER A 9 0.54 -7.33 -7.29
C SER A 9 1.75 -7.16 -6.36
N LEU A 10 2.13 -8.23 -5.66
CA LEU A 10 3.31 -8.23 -4.78
C LEU A 10 4.59 -7.74 -5.49
N GLN A 11 4.76 -8.06 -6.78
CA GLN A 11 5.91 -7.62 -7.56
C GLN A 11 5.84 -6.10 -7.86
N GLN A 12 4.65 -5.57 -8.15
CA GLN A 12 4.43 -4.14 -8.33
C GLN A 12 4.66 -3.38 -7.03
N VAL A 13 4.18 -3.91 -5.90
CA VAL A 13 4.40 -3.34 -4.56
C VAL A 13 5.90 -3.23 -4.26
N LYS A 14 6.68 -4.30 -4.46
CA LYS A 14 8.15 -4.29 -4.26
C LYS A 14 8.85 -3.25 -5.14
N LYS A 15 8.47 -3.16 -6.43
CA LYS A 15 9.01 -2.14 -7.36
C LYS A 15 8.62 -0.73 -6.92
N GLY A 16 7.38 -0.54 -6.48
CA GLY A 16 6.85 0.72 -5.99
C GLY A 16 7.59 1.22 -4.76
N ILE A 17 7.86 0.35 -3.78
CA ILE A 17 8.66 0.68 -2.59
C ILE A 17 10.06 1.17 -2.99
N GLN A 18 10.74 0.45 -3.89
CA GLN A 18 12.09 0.83 -4.33
C GLN A 18 12.13 2.17 -5.08
N LYS A 19 11.10 2.47 -5.87
CA LYS A 19 11.02 3.72 -6.64
C LYS A 19 10.54 4.89 -5.79
N GLY A 20 9.46 4.71 -5.03
CA GLY A 20 8.87 5.72 -4.15
C GLY A 20 9.84 6.19 -3.06
N GLY A 21 10.73 5.30 -2.61
CA GLY A 21 11.80 5.64 -1.67
C GLY A 21 12.81 6.70 -2.15
N LYS A 22 12.81 7.07 -3.44
CA LYS A 22 13.78 8.03 -4.01
C LYS A 22 13.30 9.47 -4.10
N GLY A 23 12.17 9.82 -3.50
CA GLY A 23 11.67 11.21 -3.53
C GLY A 23 10.31 11.46 -2.87
N ALA A 24 9.69 10.44 -2.26
CA ALA A 24 8.50 10.63 -1.45
C ALA A 24 8.86 10.78 0.03
N ASP A 25 8.08 11.59 0.74
CA ASP A 25 8.16 11.76 2.19
C ASP A 25 7.47 10.59 2.93
N ALA A 26 6.50 9.94 2.26
CA ALA A 26 5.76 8.80 2.79
C ALA A 26 5.26 7.88 1.68
N LEU A 27 4.89 6.65 2.04
CA LEU A 27 4.25 5.69 1.14
C LEU A 27 2.80 5.43 1.55
N GLU A 28 1.87 5.50 0.61
CA GLU A 28 0.48 5.07 0.83
C GLU A 28 0.28 3.66 0.26
N PHE A 29 -0.18 2.73 1.09
CA PHE A 29 -0.54 1.38 0.68
C PHE A 29 -2.06 1.30 0.50
N ARG A 30 -2.52 1.26 -0.75
CA ARG A 30 -3.93 1.09 -1.10
C ARG A 30 -4.30 -0.38 -1.05
N LEU A 31 -4.61 -0.87 0.15
CA LEU A 31 -4.93 -2.28 0.41
C LEU A 31 -6.14 -2.75 -0.40
N ASP A 32 -7.07 -1.84 -0.68
CA ASP A 32 -8.24 -2.13 -1.51
C ASP A 32 -7.89 -2.45 -2.97
N LEU A 33 -6.75 -1.96 -3.47
CA LEU A 33 -6.28 -2.13 -4.85
C LEU A 33 -5.11 -3.12 -4.96
N MET A 34 -4.81 -3.85 -3.89
CA MET A 34 -3.79 -4.89 -3.90
C MET A 34 -4.42 -6.25 -4.21
N GLU A 35 -3.70 -7.05 -4.97
CA GLU A 35 -4.00 -8.49 -5.05
C GLU A 35 -3.83 -9.12 -3.67
N LYS A 36 -4.42 -10.31 -3.44
CA LYS A 36 -4.38 -11.00 -2.13
C LYS A 36 -2.97 -11.02 -1.55
N ILE A 37 -2.73 -10.14 -0.58
CA ILE A 37 -1.50 -10.05 0.19
C ILE A 37 -1.83 -10.44 1.62
N ASP A 38 -1.13 -11.42 2.15
CA ASP A 38 -1.32 -11.85 3.53
C ASP A 38 -0.58 -10.93 4.50
N ARG A 39 -1.02 -10.94 5.76
CA ARG A 39 -0.48 -10.08 6.82
C ARG A 39 1.01 -10.35 7.10
N LEU A 40 1.48 -11.60 6.97
CA LEU A 40 2.88 -11.94 7.22
C LEU A 40 3.78 -11.37 6.13
N THR A 41 3.36 -11.47 4.87
CA THR A 41 4.06 -10.86 3.73
C THR A 41 4.11 -9.35 3.86
N LEU A 42 3.00 -8.70 4.21
CA LEU A 42 2.97 -7.25 4.43
C LEU A 42 3.90 -6.83 5.57
N SER A 43 3.89 -7.54 6.70
CA SER A 43 4.80 -7.28 7.82
C SER A 43 6.28 -7.40 7.44
N LYS A 44 6.65 -8.40 6.64
CA LYS A 44 8.02 -8.57 6.14
C LYS A 44 8.44 -7.44 5.20
N LEU A 45 7.53 -6.92 4.37
CA LEU A 45 7.79 -5.76 3.52
C LEU A 45 8.00 -4.50 4.36
N MET A 46 7.15 -4.29 5.37
CA MET A 46 7.21 -3.13 6.25
C MET A 46 8.55 -2.98 6.96
N LYS A 47 9.17 -4.09 7.39
CA LYS A 47 10.50 -4.08 8.01
C LYS A 47 11.62 -3.53 7.10
N LYS A 48 11.38 -3.44 5.79
CA LYS A 48 12.36 -2.96 4.80
C LYS A 48 12.13 -1.50 4.38
N ILE A 49 11.06 -0.88 4.86
CA ILE A 49 10.67 0.49 4.50
C ILE A 49 11.15 1.42 5.61
N SER A 50 11.95 2.42 5.24
CA SER A 50 12.44 3.46 6.16
C SER A 50 11.53 4.69 6.23
N LEU A 51 10.62 4.85 5.27
CA LEU A 51 9.68 5.96 5.21
C LEU A 51 8.41 5.69 6.04
N PRO A 52 7.75 6.75 6.56
CA PRO A 52 6.39 6.64 7.09
C PRO A 52 5.43 5.98 6.09
N VAL A 53 4.52 5.15 6.61
CA VAL A 53 3.54 4.42 5.79
C VAL A 53 2.12 4.71 6.25
N ILE A 54 1.25 4.98 5.27
CA ILE A 54 -0.18 5.17 5.44
C ILE A 54 -0.87 3.95 4.84
N PHE A 55 -1.62 3.21 5.66
CA PHE A 55 -2.49 2.15 5.16
C PHE A 55 -3.87 2.71 4.85
N THR A 56 -4.31 2.51 3.62
CA THR A 56 -5.61 2.99 3.15
C THR A 56 -6.46 1.81 2.70
N LEU A 57 -7.66 1.70 3.27
CA LEU A 57 -8.70 0.78 2.84
C LEU A 57 -9.90 1.60 2.37
N ARG A 58 -10.01 1.84 1.06
CA ARG A 58 -11.01 2.74 0.50
C ARG A 58 -12.26 1.99 0.04
N ARG A 59 -13.45 2.42 0.51
CA ARG A 59 -14.74 1.85 0.09
C ARG A 59 -15.03 2.12 -1.39
N LYS A 60 -15.83 1.24 -2.01
CA LYS A 60 -16.25 1.38 -3.41
C LYS A 60 -16.96 2.70 -3.70
N ASN A 61 -17.83 3.18 -2.80
CA ASN A 61 -18.53 4.46 -2.94
C ASN A 61 -17.63 5.70 -2.71
N GLN A 62 -16.35 5.49 -2.39
CA GLN A 62 -15.33 6.54 -2.25
C GLN A 62 -14.20 6.38 -3.28
N GLY A 63 -14.45 5.68 -4.39
CA GLY A 63 -13.47 5.46 -5.46
C GLY A 63 -12.41 4.38 -5.16
N GLY A 64 -12.64 3.55 -4.15
CA GLY A 64 -11.81 2.37 -3.89
C GLY A 64 -12.39 1.08 -4.46
N ALA A 65 -11.78 -0.04 -4.10
CA ALA A 65 -12.25 -1.37 -4.49
C ALA A 65 -12.67 -2.26 -3.30
N PHE A 66 -12.65 -1.75 -2.06
CA PHE A 66 -13.09 -2.50 -0.90
C PHE A 66 -14.61 -2.72 -0.94
N LYS A 67 -15.03 -3.98 -0.80
CA LYS A 67 -16.43 -4.44 -0.78
C LYS A 67 -16.82 -5.16 0.51
N GLY A 68 -15.91 -5.23 1.50
CA GLY A 68 -16.17 -5.88 2.77
C GLY A 68 -17.05 -5.05 3.71
N ASN A 69 -17.36 -5.61 4.87
CA ASN A 69 -17.96 -4.90 5.98
C ASN A 69 -16.87 -4.48 6.98
N GLU A 70 -17.22 -3.58 7.90
CA GLU A 70 -16.31 -3.03 8.92
C GLU A 70 -16.54 -3.71 10.29
N ARG A 71 -17.31 -4.81 10.30
CA ARG A 71 -17.70 -5.52 11.53
C ARG A 71 -16.59 -6.42 12.05
#